data_AF-A0A7S3GVX0-F1
#
_entry.id   AF-A0A7S3GVX0-F1
#
_cell.length_a   1.000
_cell.length_b   1.000
_cell.length_c   1.000
_cell.angle_alpha   90.00
_cell.angle_beta   90.00
_cell.angle_gamma   90.00
#
_symmetry.space_group_name_H-M   'P 1'
#
loop_
_entity.id
_entity.type
_entity.pdbx_description
1 polymer ?
#
loop_
_entity_poly.entity_id
_entity_poly.type
_entity_poly.pdbx_seq_one_letter_code
_entity_poly.pdbx_strand_id
1 'polypeptide(L)'
;KDKETKEDKLSSGEPCKVFLGGISERDSEEELGDFLSQWGLVAMVYRDKGNFGFVHYATREGALRLLEEGGVIFQRRKLDIKPAESKHRMDEGERGELIRRAIQRHFHKKSVTIGPPPPMPGALGAPMPGY
;
A
#
# COMPACT_ATOMS: atom_id res chain seq x y z
N LYS A 1 34.58 -2.93 -9.37
CA LYS A 1 33.31 -3.43 -9.94
C LYS A 1 32.12 -2.93 -9.12
N ASP A 2 32.16 -1.64 -8.78
CA ASP A 2 31.17 -0.63 -9.15
C ASP A 2 29.78 -1.23 -9.36
N LYS A 3 29.10 -1.44 -8.22
CA LYS A 3 27.70 -1.80 -8.13
C LYS A 3 26.91 -0.56 -8.52
N GLU A 4 26.86 -0.32 -9.83
CA GLU A 4 26.23 0.84 -10.43
C GLU A 4 24.82 1.01 -9.86
N THR A 5 24.64 2.21 -9.35
CA THR A 5 23.74 2.55 -8.29
C THR A 5 22.30 2.47 -8.79
N LYS A 6 21.53 1.55 -8.21
CA LYS A 6 20.09 1.35 -8.41
C LYS A 6 19.26 2.53 -7.86
N GLU A 7 19.78 3.75 -7.96
CA GLU A 7 19.19 5.00 -7.46
C GLU A 7 18.41 5.76 -8.55
N ASP A 8 18.54 5.39 -9.83
CA ASP A 8 17.89 6.15 -10.92
C ASP A 8 16.56 5.55 -11.45
N LYS A 9 16.14 4.38 -10.97
CA LYS A 9 14.86 3.77 -11.44
C LYS A 9 13.60 4.35 -10.77
N LEU A 10 13.78 5.19 -9.76
CA LEU A 10 12.71 5.82 -8.98
C LEU A 10 13.07 7.30 -8.85
N SER A 11 12.47 8.14 -9.70
CA SER A 11 12.70 9.59 -9.70
C SER A 11 12.44 10.17 -8.30
N SER A 12 13.24 11.16 -7.90
CA SER A 12 13.28 11.83 -6.58
C SER A 12 11.95 12.43 -6.07
N GLY A 13 10.84 12.22 -6.78
CA GLY A 13 9.49 12.61 -6.39
C GLY A 13 8.69 11.54 -5.65
N GLU A 14 8.70 10.27 -6.09
CA GLU A 14 7.81 9.23 -5.53
C GLU A 14 8.43 7.81 -5.58
N PRO A 15 9.40 7.48 -4.72
CA PRO A 15 10.10 6.21 -4.79
C PRO A 15 9.28 4.99 -4.32
N CYS A 16 7.98 5.17 -4.07
CA CYS A 16 7.10 4.14 -3.56
C CYS A 16 5.94 3.79 -4.52
N LYS A 17 5.84 4.48 -5.66
CA LYS A 17 4.77 4.25 -6.64
C LYS A 17 5.24 3.28 -7.73
N VAL A 18 4.43 2.27 -7.99
CA VAL A 18 4.70 1.23 -8.98
C VAL A 18 3.51 1.08 -9.92
N PHE A 19 3.79 0.91 -11.20
CA PHE A 19 2.81 0.65 -12.23
C PHE A 19 2.58 -0.86 -12.35
N LEU A 20 1.32 -1.24 -12.45
CA LEU A 20 0.86 -2.60 -12.61
C LEU A 20 0.10 -2.70 -13.94
N GLY A 21 0.58 -3.53 -14.85
CA GLY A 21 -0.07 -3.80 -16.12
C GLY A 21 -0.50 -5.25 -16.25
N GLY A 22 -1.54 -5.48 -17.06
CA GLY A 22 -2.12 -6.82 -17.25
C GLY A 22 -3.10 -7.23 -16.15
N ILE A 23 -3.58 -6.25 -15.37
CA ILE A 23 -4.67 -6.45 -14.40
C ILE A 23 -5.95 -6.71 -15.19
N SER A 24 -6.74 -7.68 -14.77
CA SER A 24 -8.06 -7.92 -15.33
C SER A 24 -9.15 -7.25 -14.50
N GLU A 25 -10.29 -6.99 -15.12
CA GLU A 25 -11.49 -6.51 -14.41
C GLU A 25 -11.89 -7.41 -13.22
N ARG A 26 -11.53 -8.70 -13.26
CA ARG A 26 -11.76 -9.64 -12.15
C ARG A 26 -10.81 -9.45 -10.97
N ASP A 27 -9.61 -8.90 -11.21
CA ASP A 27 -8.61 -8.70 -10.17
C ASP A 27 -8.97 -7.43 -9.39
N SER A 28 -9.36 -7.58 -8.13
CA SER A 28 -9.68 -6.45 -7.26
C SER A 28 -8.43 -5.81 -6.66
N GLU A 29 -8.51 -4.52 -6.37
CA GLU A 29 -7.45 -3.78 -5.66
C GLU A 29 -7.08 -4.43 -4.32
N GLU A 30 -8.04 -5.08 -3.67
CA GLU A 30 -7.81 -5.83 -2.44
C GLU A 30 -6.90 -7.06 -2.67
N GLU A 31 -7.15 -7.84 -3.72
CA GLU A 31 -6.33 -9.02 -4.01
C GLU A 31 -4.93 -8.63 -4.49
N LEU A 32 -4.84 -7.60 -5.32
CA LEU A 32 -3.56 -7.00 -5.70
C LEU A 32 -2.82 -6.51 -4.47
N GLY A 33 -3.48 -5.75 -3.59
CA GLY A 33 -2.89 -5.26 -2.36
C GLY A 33 -2.40 -6.37 -1.43
N ASP A 34 -3.16 -7.46 -1.31
CA ASP A 34 -2.80 -8.63 -0.49
C ASP A 34 -1.61 -9.39 -1.10
N PHE A 35 -1.65 -9.64 -2.41
CA PHE A 35 -0.55 -10.28 -3.13
C PHE A 35 0.72 -9.44 -3.07
N LEU A 36 0.61 -8.12 -3.28
CA LEU A 36 1.72 -7.18 -3.22
C LEU A 36 2.24 -6.98 -1.78
N SER A 37 1.40 -7.26 -0.78
CA SER A 37 1.76 -7.23 0.64
C SER A 37 2.94 -8.14 0.98
N GLN A 38 3.18 -9.18 0.18
CA GLN A 38 4.30 -10.12 0.40
C GLN A 38 5.68 -9.44 0.22
N TRP A 39 5.78 -8.42 -0.65
CA TRP A 39 7.03 -7.69 -0.87
C TRP A 39 7.16 -6.46 0.04
N GLY A 40 6.03 -5.88 0.46
CA GLY A 40 6.02 -4.77 1.41
C GLY A 40 4.62 -4.25 1.71
N LEU A 41 4.51 -3.34 2.66
CA LEU A 41 3.20 -2.82 3.06
C LEU A 41 2.63 -1.89 1.98
N VAL A 42 1.52 -2.30 1.39
CA VAL A 42 0.80 -1.52 0.37
C VAL A 42 -0.03 -0.44 1.07
N ALA A 43 0.27 0.82 0.76
CA ALA A 43 -0.44 1.96 1.32
C ALA A 43 -1.75 2.23 0.59
N MET A 44 -1.70 2.18 -0.74
CA MET A 44 -2.83 2.44 -1.60
C MET A 44 -2.68 1.63 -2.89
N VAL A 45 -3.75 1.03 -3.35
CA VAL A 45 -3.85 0.54 -4.72
C VAL A 45 -4.82 1.46 -5.43
N TYR A 46 -4.53 1.78 -6.68
CA TYR A 46 -5.38 2.55 -7.56
C TYR A 46 -5.54 1.74 -8.84
N ARG A 47 -6.75 1.28 -9.11
CA ARG A 47 -7.07 0.63 -10.38
C ARG A 47 -7.78 1.62 -11.29
N ASP A 48 -7.26 1.78 -12.50
CA ASP A 48 -7.97 2.53 -13.54
C ASP A 48 -8.94 1.59 -14.28
N LYS A 49 -9.90 2.13 -15.04
CA LYS A 49 -10.85 1.33 -15.83
C LYS A 49 -10.19 0.57 -16.99
N GLY A 50 -8.93 0.86 -17.30
CA GLY A 50 -8.09 0.02 -18.17
C GLY A 50 -7.53 -1.19 -17.44
N ASN A 51 -6.98 -2.16 -18.17
CA ASN A 51 -6.33 -3.36 -17.64
C ASN A 51 -4.98 -3.06 -16.90
N PHE A 52 -4.92 -1.92 -16.20
CA PHE A 52 -3.74 -1.29 -15.64
C PHE A 52 -4.10 -0.59 -14.33
N GLY A 53 -3.11 -0.42 -13.47
CA GLY A 53 -3.27 0.18 -12.16
C GLY A 53 -1.94 0.68 -11.62
N PHE A 54 -2.00 1.37 -10.50
CA PHE A 54 -0.86 1.88 -9.78
C PHE A 54 -0.95 1.41 -8.33
N VAL A 55 0.18 1.07 -7.73
CA VAL A 55 0.29 0.76 -6.32
C VAL A 55 1.24 1.74 -5.66
N HIS A 56 0.85 2.24 -4.50
CA HIS A 56 1.68 3.06 -3.64
C HIS A 56 2.06 2.23 -2.42
N TYR A 57 3.36 2.03 -2.22
CA TYR A 57 3.91 1.35 -1.06
C TYR A 57 4.13 2.32 0.10
N ALA A 58 4.09 1.80 1.31
CA ALA A 58 4.49 2.58 2.47
C ALA A 58 6.00 2.78 2.52
N THR A 59 6.73 1.72 2.24
CA THR A 59 8.19 1.69 2.28
C THR A 59 8.74 1.61 0.86
N ARG A 60 9.76 2.42 0.57
CA ARG A 60 10.52 2.35 -0.69
C ARG A 60 11.10 0.95 -0.92
N GLU A 61 11.49 0.26 0.14
CA GLU A 61 12.02 -1.11 0.05
C GLU A 61 11.03 -2.10 -0.56
N GLY A 62 9.74 -1.97 -0.22
CA GLY A 62 8.69 -2.80 -0.80
C GLY A 62 8.54 -2.57 -2.30
N ALA A 63 8.58 -1.31 -2.73
CA ALA A 63 8.56 -0.94 -4.13
C ALA A 63 9.81 -1.44 -4.88
N LEU A 64 11.01 -1.32 -4.27
CA LEU A 64 12.27 -1.81 -4.86
C LEU A 64 12.29 -3.32 -5.04
N ARG A 65 11.81 -4.08 -4.04
CA ARG A 65 11.72 -5.55 -4.12
C ARG A 65 10.76 -5.99 -5.21
N LEU A 66 9.60 -5.35 -5.29
CA LEU A 66 8.62 -5.62 -6.34
C LEU A 66 9.18 -5.28 -7.73
N LEU A 67 9.88 -4.15 -7.84
CA LEU A 67 10.53 -3.71 -9.06
C LEU A 67 11.67 -4.66 -9.50
N GLU A 68 12.29 -5.34 -8.54
CA GLU A 68 13.30 -6.37 -8.80
C GLU A 68 12.73 -7.60 -9.48
N GLU A 69 11.52 -8.01 -9.10
CA GLU A 69 10.80 -9.06 -9.82
C GLU A 69 10.40 -8.59 -11.22
N GLY A 70 9.90 -7.34 -11.35
CA GLY A 70 9.52 -6.75 -12.64
C GLY A 70 8.29 -7.40 -13.31
N GLY A 71 7.83 -8.54 -12.83
CA GLY A 71 6.62 -9.20 -13.27
C GLY A 71 6.35 -10.46 -12.45
N VAL A 72 5.07 -10.68 -12.14
CA VAL A 72 4.63 -11.75 -11.24
C VAL A 72 3.44 -12.48 -11.83
N ILE A 73 3.28 -13.76 -11.49
CA ILE A 73 2.15 -14.55 -11.98
C ILE A 73 1.01 -14.48 -10.95
N PHE A 74 -0.06 -13.76 -11.29
CA PHE A 74 -1.24 -13.61 -10.47
C PHE A 74 -2.44 -14.28 -11.15
N GLN A 75 -3.15 -15.16 -10.43
CA GLN A 75 -4.32 -15.90 -10.94
C GLN A 75 -4.11 -16.58 -12.32
N ARG A 76 -2.94 -17.22 -12.54
CA ARG A 76 -2.53 -17.83 -13.83
C ARG A 76 -2.32 -16.82 -14.98
N ARG A 77 -2.19 -15.53 -14.68
CA ARG A 77 -1.85 -14.47 -15.64
C ARG A 77 -0.54 -13.81 -15.25
N LYS A 78 0.16 -13.26 -16.24
CA LYS A 78 1.37 -12.46 -16.01
C LYS A 78 0.96 -11.01 -15.78
N LEU A 79 1.24 -10.50 -14.58
CA LEU A 79 1.23 -9.08 -14.28
C LEU A 79 2.60 -8.50 -14.59
N ASP A 80 2.61 -7.41 -15.36
CA ASP A 80 3.81 -6.63 -15.64
C ASP A 80 3.94 -5.55 -14.56
N ILE A 81 5.11 -5.49 -13.92
CA ILE A 81 5.39 -4.52 -12.88
C ILE A 81 6.49 -3.61 -13.38
N LYS A 82 6.19 -2.31 -13.47
CA LYS A 82 7.15 -1.31 -13.90
C LYS A 82 7.24 -0.16 -12.91
N PRO A 83 8.40 0.50 -12.80
CA PRO A 83 8.50 1.68 -11.97
C PRO A 83 7.55 2.73 -12.55
N ALA A 84 6.73 3.35 -11.71
CA ALA A 84 5.81 4.37 -12.19
C ALA A 84 6.59 5.66 -12.40
N GLU A 85 6.59 6.17 -13.63
CA GLU A 85 7.10 7.50 -13.94
C GLU A 85 6.01 8.54 -13.65
N SER A 86 5.78 8.86 -12.38
CA SER A 86 4.88 9.95 -12.01
C SER A 86 5.63 11.26 -11.86
N LYS A 87 5.26 12.23 -12.70
CA LYS A 87 5.66 13.64 -12.57
C LYS A 87 5.00 14.32 -11.36
N HIS A 88 3.99 13.70 -10.76
CA HIS A 88 3.29 14.24 -9.60
C HIS A 88 4.00 13.79 -8.33
N ARG A 89 4.70 14.70 -7.65
CA ARG A 89 5.32 14.42 -6.37
C ARG A 89 4.23 14.39 -5.29
N MET A 90 3.91 13.23 -4.73
CA MET A 90 3.08 13.19 -3.52
C MET A 90 3.77 13.98 -2.41
N ASP A 91 3.00 14.81 -1.72
CA ASP A 91 3.49 15.52 -0.56
C ASP A 91 3.81 14.51 0.56
N GLU A 92 4.87 14.77 1.32
CA GLU A 92 5.31 13.90 2.40
C GLU A 92 4.24 13.75 3.49
N GLY A 93 3.41 14.79 3.71
CA GLY A 93 2.28 14.76 4.63
C GLY A 93 1.17 13.81 4.17
N GLU A 94 0.76 13.91 2.91
CA GLU A 94 -0.29 13.05 2.32
C GLU A 94 0.18 11.59 2.26
N ARG A 95 1.44 11.38 1.86
CA ARG A 95 2.08 10.07 1.89
C ARG A 95 2.13 9.52 3.32
N GLY A 96 2.56 10.32 4.29
CA GLY A 96 2.64 9.91 5.69
C GLY A 96 1.29 9.48 6.26
N GLU A 97 0.22 10.19 5.92
CA GLU A 97 -1.14 9.84 6.34
C GLU A 97 -1.64 8.54 5.68
N LEU A 98 -1.44 8.38 4.36
CA LEU A 98 -1.78 7.16 3.63
C LEU A 98 -1.06 5.94 4.24
N ILE A 99 0.22 6.08 4.57
CA ILE A 99 1.02 5.05 5.22
C ILE A 99 0.48 4.71 6.60
N ARG A 100 0.23 5.72 7.43
CA ARG A 100 -0.34 5.54 8.77
C ARG A 100 -1.68 4.80 8.69
N ARG A 101 -2.55 5.20 7.77
CA ARG A 101 -3.86 4.58 7.55
C ARG A 101 -3.74 3.13 7.09
N ALA A 102 -2.77 2.84 6.21
CA ALA A 102 -2.53 1.49 5.73
C ALA A 102 -1.95 0.57 6.80
N ILE A 103 -0.96 1.04 7.57
CA ILE A 103 -0.43 0.32 8.73
C ILE A 103 -1.56 0.05 9.72
N GLN A 104 -2.36 1.07 10.04
CA GLN A 104 -3.49 0.93 10.94
C GLN A 104 -4.46 -0.14 10.43
N ARG A 105 -4.94 -0.06 9.18
CA ARG A 105 -5.83 -1.08 8.60
C ARG A 105 -5.21 -2.48 8.59
N HIS A 106 -3.94 -2.61 8.20
CA HIS A 106 -3.25 -3.90 8.14
C HIS A 106 -3.10 -4.54 9.52
N PHE A 107 -2.79 -3.73 10.54
CA PHE A 107 -2.66 -4.19 11.92
C PHE A 107 -4.02 -4.53 12.55
N HIS A 108 -5.06 -3.75 12.25
CA HIS A 108 -6.44 -4.03 12.71
C HIS A 108 -6.96 -5.35 12.12
N LYS A 109 -6.66 -5.67 10.85
CA LYS A 109 -7.03 -6.97 10.23
C LYS A 109 -6.32 -8.15 10.89
N LYS A 110 -5.11 -7.95 11.43
CA LYS A 110 -4.31 -8.98 12.13
C LYS A 110 -4.60 -9.07 13.63
N SER A 111 -5.12 -8.02 14.27
CA SER A 111 -5.47 -8.03 15.70
C SER A 111 -6.88 -8.55 15.98
N VAL A 112 -7.80 -8.52 15.01
CA VAL A 112 -9.19 -9.02 15.19
C VAL A 112 -9.28 -10.54 15.41
N THR A 113 -8.23 -11.31 15.09
CA THR A 113 -8.17 -12.74 15.45
C THR A 113 -7.63 -12.99 16.86
N ILE A 114 -7.14 -11.95 17.56
CA ILE A 114 -6.59 -12.06 18.91
C ILE A 114 -7.15 -10.91 19.77
N GLY A 115 -8.40 -11.06 20.18
CA GLY A 115 -8.95 -10.35 21.33
C GLY A 115 -10.08 -9.37 21.02
N PRO A 116 -11.04 -9.21 21.95
CA PRO A 116 -12.13 -8.26 21.81
C PRO A 116 -11.61 -6.81 21.68
N PRO A 117 -12.36 -5.93 20.99
CA PRO A 117 -11.97 -4.53 20.82
C PRO A 117 -11.83 -3.83 22.18
N PRO A 118 -10.89 -2.89 22.34
CA PRO A 118 -10.83 -2.08 23.55
C PRO A 118 -12.13 -1.28 23.69
N PRO A 119 -12.71 -1.18 24.89
CA PRO A 119 -13.84 -0.28 25.12
C PRO A 119 -13.36 1.15 24.84
N MET A 120 -14.07 1.85 23.96
CA MET A 120 -13.90 3.30 23.85
C MET A 120 -14.11 3.90 25.25
N PRO A 121 -13.27 4.83 25.72
CA PRO A 121 -13.58 5.58 26.92
C PRO A 121 -14.78 6.49 26.59
N GLY A 122 -15.98 5.94 26.73
CA GLY A 122 -17.18 6.70 27.02
C GLY A 122 -16.92 7.39 28.34
N ALA A 123 -16.44 8.63 28.27
CA ALA A 123 -16.38 9.51 29.42
C ALA A 123 -17.80 9.70 29.94
N LEU A 124 -18.13 8.85 30.91
CA LEU A 124 -18.89 9.15 32.11
C LEU A 124 -20.15 9.98 31.88
N GLY A 125 -21.26 9.26 31.70
CA GLY A 125 -22.53 9.73 32.25
C GLY A 125 -22.36 10.03 33.75
N ALA A 126 -22.87 11.21 34.11
CA ALA A 126 -23.28 11.75 35.41
C ALA A 126 -23.07 10.91 36.69
N PRO A 127 -22.89 11.62 37.81
CA PRO A 127 -23.95 11.54 38.83
C PRO A 127 -24.65 12.89 39.03
N MET A 128 -25.98 12.87 38.99
CA MET A 128 -26.81 13.94 39.52
C MET A 128 -26.59 14.06 41.04
N PRO A 129 -26.36 15.26 41.59
CA PRO A 129 -26.66 15.53 42.99
C PRO A 129 -28.12 16.01 43.09
N GLY A 130 -28.98 15.13 43.59
CA GLY A 130 -30.22 15.56 44.24
C GLY A 130 -29.93 15.89 45.70
N TYR A 131 -30.15 17.14 46.08
CA TYR A 131 -30.92 17.61 47.24
C TYR A 131 -30.95 19.15 47.23
#